data_AF-I3E9G8-F1
#
_entry.id   AF-I3E9G8-F1
#
_cell.length_a   1.000
_cell.length_b   1.000
_cell.length_c   1.000
_cell.angle_alpha   90.00
_cell.angle_beta   90.00
_cell.angle_gamma   90.00
#
_symmetry.space_group_name_H-M   'P 1'
#
loop_
_entity.id
_entity.type
_entity.pdbx_description
1 polymer ?
#
loop_
_entity_poly.entity_id
_entity_poly.type
_entity_poly.pdbx_seq_one_letter_code
_entity_poly.pdbx_strand_id
1 'polypeptide(L)'
;MDENLISGHPQGGHFLEQVKNIMTNLVSAEQSSSSVSTAIKLPLQMIETVSIPHTKATFMAFADVMIPSTLEALDLRLDDYIVWTLDHYVSIQGDLSTKTVSLSAQTAKILDIAAFQLIISGYVKVPPDFSTYPDGGPFAALSHDDRFEAISLLENLQVDLEILPSPFRNNAGLIKNVVTSLHQMVLFGYYSEWFSFGSTRLAYPEDHRLERQHFIWERLNYPGPSFGYRAVRGFLVDKFSE
;
A
#
# COMPACT_ATOMS: atom_id res chain seq x y z
N MET A 1 35.35 -26.96 -24.37
CA MET A 1 34.06 -27.17 -23.70
C MET A 1 34.00 -26.09 -22.65
N ASP A 2 33.45 -24.95 -23.07
CA ASP A 2 33.58 -23.67 -22.39
C ASP A 2 32.46 -23.49 -21.36
N GLU A 3 32.84 -23.13 -20.14
CA GLU A 3 31.95 -22.65 -19.09
C GLU A 3 31.71 -21.15 -19.28
N ASN A 4 30.46 -20.75 -19.54
CA ASN A 4 30.03 -19.35 -19.52
C ASN A 4 29.31 -19.07 -18.19
N LEU A 5 30.01 -18.37 -17.30
CA LEU A 5 29.45 -17.65 -16.15
C LEU A 5 28.74 -16.39 -16.64
N ILE A 6 27.42 -16.34 -16.54
CA ILE A 6 26.65 -15.11 -16.72
C ILE A 6 26.54 -14.42 -15.36
N SER A 7 27.23 -13.29 -15.23
CA SER A 7 27.11 -12.35 -14.12
C SER A 7 25.75 -11.63 -14.19
N GLY A 8 24.94 -11.78 -13.14
CA GLY A 8 23.74 -10.96 -12.94
C GLY A 8 24.13 -9.57 -12.42
N HIS A 9 23.94 -8.55 -13.25
CA HIS A 9 24.01 -7.15 -12.82
C HIS A 9 22.70 -6.74 -12.11
N PRO A 10 22.73 -6.12 -10.92
CA PRO A 10 21.55 -5.54 -10.30
C PRO A 10 21.37 -4.10 -10.80
N GLN A 11 20.43 -3.86 -11.72
CA GLN A 11 20.13 -2.52 -12.26
C GLN A 11 19.19 -1.66 -11.38
N GLY A 12 18.71 -2.18 -10.25
CA GLY A 12 17.73 -1.47 -9.39
C GLY A 12 18.23 -0.20 -8.69
N GLY A 13 19.56 0.02 -8.59
CA GLY A 13 20.12 1.20 -7.92
C GLY A 13 20.17 2.46 -8.78
N HIS A 14 20.09 2.33 -10.11
CA HIS A 14 20.34 3.46 -11.01
C HIS A 14 19.14 4.41 -11.13
N PHE A 15 17.92 3.91 -10.95
CA PHE A 15 16.69 4.71 -11.03
C PHE A 15 16.44 5.55 -9.78
N LEU A 16 16.60 4.98 -8.58
CA LEU A 16 16.48 5.73 -7.32
C LEU A 16 17.49 6.87 -7.26
N GLU A 17 18.72 6.64 -7.74
CA GLU A 17 19.73 7.70 -7.86
C GLU A 17 19.35 8.74 -8.94
N GLN A 18 18.73 8.35 -10.06
CA GLN A 18 18.23 9.33 -11.04
C GLN A 18 17.08 10.18 -10.50
N VAL A 19 16.11 9.59 -9.80
CA VAL A 19 15.02 10.32 -9.15
C VAL A 19 15.57 11.24 -8.07
N LYS A 20 16.47 10.73 -7.21
CA LYS A 20 17.15 11.53 -6.19
C LYS A 20 17.94 12.68 -6.81
N ASN A 21 18.64 12.46 -7.92
CA ASN A 21 19.39 13.51 -8.62
C ASN A 21 18.46 14.56 -9.26
N ILE A 22 17.34 14.14 -9.87
CA ILE A 22 16.31 15.05 -10.39
C ILE A 22 15.71 15.88 -9.24
N MET A 23 15.40 15.25 -8.10
CA MET A 23 14.85 15.90 -6.91
C MET A 23 15.85 16.88 -6.27
N THR A 24 17.12 16.50 -6.17
CA THR A 24 18.20 17.36 -5.62
C THR A 24 18.41 18.59 -6.51
N ASN A 25 18.28 18.43 -7.83
CA ASN A 25 18.38 19.53 -8.79
C ASN A 25 17.14 20.44 -8.77
N LEU A 26 15.93 19.90 -8.56
CA LEU A 26 14.69 20.68 -8.44
C LEU A 26 14.67 21.53 -7.16
N VAL A 27 15.08 20.95 -6.03
CA VAL A 27 15.22 21.67 -4.75
C VAL A 27 16.28 22.78 -4.83
N SER A 28 17.33 22.58 -5.64
CA SER A 28 18.35 23.61 -5.88
C SER A 28 17.87 24.72 -6.83
N ALA A 29 16.92 24.43 -7.72
CA ALA A 29 16.37 25.39 -8.69
C ALA A 29 15.31 26.32 -8.07
N GLU A 30 14.67 25.93 -6.96
CA GLU A 30 13.70 26.77 -6.24
C GLU A 30 14.30 28.04 -5.59
N GLN A 31 15.63 28.18 -5.55
CA GLN A 31 16.28 29.42 -5.12
C GLN A 31 16.46 30.47 -6.24
N SER A 32 16.07 30.16 -7.48
CA SER A 32 16.14 31.10 -8.60
C SER A 32 14.80 31.16 -9.35
N SER A 33 14.05 32.23 -9.15
CA SER A 33 12.80 32.51 -9.84
C SER A 33 12.97 32.62 -11.37
N SER A 34 12.18 31.90 -12.16
CA SER A 34 11.16 32.45 -13.08
C SER A 34 10.72 31.43 -14.15
N SER A 35 9.40 31.39 -14.35
CA SER A 35 8.62 30.87 -15.48
C SER A 35 9.33 30.06 -16.58
N VAL A 36 9.07 28.75 -16.63
CA VAL A 36 8.94 28.04 -17.91
C VAL A 36 7.84 26.98 -17.78
N SER A 37 6.70 27.23 -18.44
CA SER A 37 5.70 26.23 -18.76
C SER A 37 6.30 25.24 -19.76
N THR A 38 6.97 24.21 -19.25
CA THR A 38 7.33 23.04 -20.04
C THR A 38 6.41 21.92 -19.61
N ALA A 39 5.66 21.33 -20.53
CA ALA A 39 4.98 20.08 -20.29
C ALA A 39 6.06 19.01 -20.01
N ILE A 40 6.36 18.79 -18.73
CA ILE A 40 7.33 17.79 -18.28
C ILE A 40 6.68 16.43 -18.56
N LYS A 41 7.05 15.81 -19.68
CA LYS A 41 6.77 14.39 -19.92
C LYS A 41 7.36 13.59 -18.76
N LEU A 42 6.51 12.88 -18.03
CA LEU A 42 6.95 11.94 -17.01
C LEU A 42 8.02 11.00 -17.60
N PRO A 43 9.13 10.74 -16.89
CA PRO A 43 10.12 9.79 -17.35
C PRO A 43 9.46 8.42 -17.59
N LEU A 44 9.56 7.91 -18.83
CA LEU A 44 9.05 6.61 -19.29
C LEU A 44 9.60 5.38 -18.51
N GLN A 45 10.43 5.59 -17.48
CA GLN A 45 11.07 4.55 -16.67
C GLN A 45 10.25 4.09 -15.45
N MET A 46 9.12 4.72 -15.11
CA MET A 46 8.19 4.20 -14.08
C MET A 46 7.51 2.86 -14.47
N ILE A 47 7.80 2.34 -15.67
CA ILE A 47 7.27 1.09 -16.21
C ILE A 47 8.11 -0.13 -15.78
N GLU A 48 9.26 0.05 -15.13
CA GLU A 48 10.06 -1.09 -14.62
C GLU A 48 9.32 -1.92 -13.56
N THR A 49 9.63 -3.21 -13.50
CA THR A 49 9.05 -4.15 -12.53
C THR A 49 9.34 -3.68 -11.11
N VAL A 50 8.30 -3.35 -10.35
CA VAL A 50 8.43 -3.03 -8.93
C VAL A 50 8.98 -4.24 -8.18
N SER A 51 9.99 -4.01 -7.35
CA SER A 51 10.58 -5.04 -6.49
C SER A 51 9.68 -5.31 -5.29
N ILE A 52 9.75 -6.53 -4.74
CA ILE A 52 9.02 -6.88 -3.51
C ILE A 52 9.33 -5.92 -2.34
N PRO A 53 10.61 -5.53 -2.10
CA PRO A 53 10.93 -4.52 -1.09
C PRO A 53 10.23 -3.18 -1.31
N HIS A 54 10.14 -2.72 -2.56
CA HIS A 54 9.46 -1.46 -2.90
C HIS A 54 7.95 -1.52 -2.63
N THR A 55 7.27 -2.58 -3.08
CA THR A 55 5.84 -2.79 -2.77
C THR A 55 5.62 -2.72 -1.27
N LYS A 56 6.46 -3.44 -0.51
CA LYS A 56 6.35 -3.52 0.95
C LYS A 56 6.55 -2.16 1.61
N ALA A 57 7.63 -1.45 1.27
CA ALA A 57 7.91 -0.12 1.82
C ALA A 57 6.79 0.88 1.52
N THR A 58 6.21 0.82 0.33
CA THR A 58 5.06 1.65 -0.06
C THR A 58 3.83 1.37 0.81
N PHE A 59 3.51 0.10 1.07
CA PHE A 59 2.37 -0.24 1.93
C PHE A 59 2.63 -0.06 3.43
N MET A 60 3.89 -0.13 3.88
CA MET A 60 4.26 0.31 5.23
C MET A 60 3.95 1.80 5.40
N ALA A 61 4.39 2.64 4.44
CA ALA A 61 4.10 4.07 4.44
C ALA A 61 2.60 4.40 4.32
N PHE A 62 1.85 3.58 3.59
CA PHE A 62 0.39 3.70 3.48
C PHE A 62 -0.32 3.37 4.81
N ALA A 63 0.04 2.24 5.43
CA ALA A 63 -0.54 1.82 6.71
C ALA A 63 -0.24 2.81 7.85
N ASP A 64 0.99 3.36 7.85
CA ASP A 64 1.45 4.41 8.77
C ASP A 64 0.63 5.70 8.66
N VAL A 65 0.11 6.02 7.48
CA VAL A 65 -0.77 7.20 7.29
C VAL A 65 -2.20 6.94 7.77
N MET A 66 -2.69 5.71 7.60
CA MET A 66 -4.10 5.39 7.87
C MET A 66 -4.38 5.08 9.33
N ILE A 67 -3.40 4.55 10.05
CA ILE A 67 -3.53 4.19 11.46
C ILE A 67 -2.81 5.26 12.29
N PRO A 68 -3.52 5.94 13.20
CA PRO A 68 -2.90 6.90 14.12
C PRO A 68 -1.63 6.34 14.75
N SER A 69 -0.55 7.14 14.80
CA SER A 69 0.75 6.73 15.37
C SER A 69 0.66 6.22 16.80
N THR A 70 -0.37 6.58 17.55
CA THR A 70 -0.71 6.07 18.88
C THR A 70 -1.11 4.59 18.91
N LEU A 71 -1.36 3.97 17.75
CA LEU A 71 -1.93 2.64 17.63
C LEU A 71 -0.96 1.58 17.08
N GLU A 72 0.31 1.93 16.85
CA GLU A 72 1.43 1.03 16.49
C GLU A 72 1.19 0.22 15.18
N ALA A 73 0.87 0.91 14.10
CA ALA A 73 0.54 0.31 12.80
C ALA A 73 1.59 -0.67 12.24
N LEU A 74 2.88 -0.32 12.39
CA LEU A 74 4.02 -1.09 11.88
C LEU A 74 4.19 -2.43 12.59
N ASP A 75 3.87 -2.49 13.88
CA ASP A 75 4.00 -3.72 14.65
C ASP A 75 2.98 -4.77 14.19
N LEU A 76 1.81 -4.32 13.71
CA LEU A 76 0.72 -5.18 13.24
C LEU A 76 0.93 -5.75 11.83
N ARG A 77 2.03 -5.39 11.14
CA ARG A 77 2.36 -5.89 9.79
C ARG A 77 1.21 -5.78 8.80
N LEU A 78 0.49 -4.65 8.84
CA LEU A 78 -0.63 -4.37 7.94
C LEU A 78 -0.20 -4.30 6.47
N ASP A 79 1.06 -3.98 6.22
CA ASP A 79 1.69 -4.07 4.89
C ASP A 79 1.55 -5.48 4.30
N ASP A 80 1.85 -6.52 5.07
CA ASP A 80 1.72 -7.92 4.63
C ASP A 80 0.24 -8.25 4.33
N TYR A 81 -0.70 -7.76 5.15
CA TYR A 81 -2.13 -8.00 4.97
C TYR A 81 -2.65 -7.36 3.68
N ILE A 82 -2.29 -6.09 3.42
CA ILE A 82 -2.72 -5.37 2.22
C ILE A 82 -2.14 -6.02 0.97
N VAL A 83 -0.83 -6.34 0.97
CA VAL A 83 -0.16 -6.99 -0.16
C VAL A 83 -0.81 -8.33 -0.47
N TRP A 84 -0.96 -9.19 0.55
CA TRP A 84 -1.59 -10.50 0.38
C TRP A 84 -3.02 -10.36 -0.13
N THR A 85 -3.81 -9.45 0.47
CA THR A 85 -5.20 -9.25 0.07
C THR A 85 -5.28 -8.79 -1.38
N LEU A 86 -4.53 -7.77 -1.80
CA LEU A 86 -4.55 -7.28 -3.19
C LEU A 86 -4.17 -8.36 -4.20
N ASP A 87 -3.12 -9.14 -3.90
CA ASP A 87 -2.66 -10.20 -4.82
C ASP A 87 -3.62 -11.39 -4.89
N HIS A 88 -4.56 -11.51 -3.93
CA HIS A 88 -5.63 -12.52 -3.91
C HIS A 88 -7.04 -11.91 -4.12
N TYR A 89 -7.16 -10.60 -4.31
CA TYR A 89 -8.45 -9.89 -4.35
C TYR A 89 -9.16 -10.10 -5.69
N VAL A 90 -8.45 -9.91 -6.79
CA VAL A 90 -8.97 -10.11 -8.15
C VAL A 90 -7.90 -10.82 -8.98
N SER A 91 -8.28 -11.94 -9.59
CA SER A 91 -7.45 -12.60 -10.60
C SER A 91 -7.43 -11.77 -11.88
N ILE A 92 -6.52 -10.81 -12.00
CA ILE A 92 -6.37 -10.03 -13.23
C ILE A 92 -5.53 -10.84 -14.21
N GLN A 93 -6.19 -11.54 -15.13
CA GLN A 93 -5.53 -12.16 -16.28
C GLN A 93 -5.10 -11.04 -17.23
N GLY A 94 -3.79 -10.85 -17.41
CA GLY A 94 -3.28 -9.97 -18.45
C GLY A 94 -3.56 -10.54 -19.84
N ASP A 95 -3.77 -9.68 -20.83
CA ASP A 95 -3.96 -10.04 -22.24
C ASP A 95 -3.01 -11.14 -22.69
N LEU A 96 -3.56 -12.27 -23.20
CA LEU A 96 -2.88 -13.39 -23.91
C LEU A 96 -1.57 -13.96 -23.29
N SER A 97 -1.16 -13.47 -22.12
CA SER A 97 0.08 -13.76 -21.43
C SER A 97 -0.27 -14.35 -20.08
N THR A 98 0.25 -15.55 -19.82
CA THR A 98 0.06 -16.30 -18.57
C THR A 98 0.72 -15.67 -17.33
N LYS A 99 1.28 -14.44 -17.45
CA LYS A 99 1.85 -13.72 -16.31
C LYS A 99 0.75 -13.05 -15.49
N THR A 100 0.52 -13.60 -14.30
CA THR A 100 -0.29 -12.97 -13.25
C THR A 100 0.32 -11.61 -12.91
N VAL A 101 -0.45 -10.54 -13.13
CA VAL A 101 -0.04 -9.20 -12.73
C VAL A 101 -0.33 -9.06 -11.23
N SER A 102 0.71 -8.87 -10.42
CA SER A 102 0.54 -8.56 -8.99
C SER A 102 -0.15 -7.20 -8.86
N LEU A 103 -1.38 -7.22 -8.36
CA LEU A 103 -2.17 -6.00 -8.15
C LEU A 103 -1.51 -5.15 -7.07
N SER A 104 -0.88 -5.75 -6.06
CA SER A 104 -0.15 -5.02 -5.02
C SER A 104 0.99 -4.18 -5.62
N ALA A 105 1.79 -4.77 -6.51
CA ALA A 105 2.89 -4.08 -7.19
C ALA A 105 2.39 -2.94 -8.10
N GLN A 106 1.32 -3.16 -8.88
CA GLN A 106 0.75 -2.09 -9.71
C GLN A 106 0.10 -0.98 -8.88
N THR A 107 -0.47 -1.33 -7.72
CA THR A 107 -1.07 -0.37 -6.80
C THR A 107 0.02 0.51 -6.16
N ALA A 108 1.16 -0.06 -5.78
CA ALA A 108 2.31 0.71 -5.32
C ALA A 108 2.79 1.72 -6.38
N LYS A 109 2.78 1.34 -7.66
CA LYS A 109 3.13 2.26 -8.76
C LYS A 109 2.17 3.43 -8.90
N ILE A 110 0.85 3.21 -8.83
CA ILE A 110 -0.10 4.34 -8.97
C ILE A 110 0.02 5.32 -7.80
N LEU A 111 0.33 4.82 -6.59
CA LEU A 111 0.64 5.66 -5.43
C LEU A 111 1.88 6.51 -5.70
N ASP A 112 2.95 5.91 -6.23
CA ASP A 112 4.17 6.65 -6.61
C ASP A 112 3.94 7.66 -7.72
N ILE A 113 3.12 7.35 -8.72
CA ILE A 113 2.77 8.28 -9.81
C ILE A 113 2.01 9.48 -9.24
N ALA A 114 1.04 9.24 -8.36
CA ALA A 114 0.29 10.30 -7.71
C ALA A 114 1.19 11.18 -6.82
N ALA A 115 2.08 10.57 -6.04
CA ALA A 115 3.06 11.28 -5.23
C ALA A 115 4.04 12.09 -6.08
N PHE A 116 4.52 11.52 -7.20
CA PHE A 116 5.36 12.24 -8.14
C PHE A 116 4.64 13.44 -8.75
N GLN A 117 3.36 13.28 -9.12
CA GLN A 117 2.54 14.38 -9.62
C GLN A 117 2.37 15.49 -8.57
N LEU A 118 2.15 15.11 -7.30
CA LEU A 118 2.09 16.07 -6.19
C LEU A 118 3.41 16.83 -6.04
N ILE A 119 4.55 16.13 -6.08
CA ILE A 119 5.88 16.74 -6.00
C ILE A 119 6.12 17.76 -7.12
N ILE A 120 5.91 17.36 -8.38
CA ILE A 120 6.18 18.26 -9.53
C ILE A 120 5.23 19.45 -9.57
N SER A 121 4.05 19.33 -8.97
CA SER A 121 3.08 20.43 -8.88
C SER A 121 3.43 21.49 -7.82
N GLY A 122 4.42 21.21 -6.96
CA GLY A 122 4.86 22.14 -5.91
C GLY A 122 3.89 22.27 -4.73
N TYR A 123 2.90 21.37 -4.59
CA TYR A 123 1.94 21.38 -3.49
C TYR A 123 2.40 20.63 -2.23
N VAL A 124 3.59 20.03 -2.28
CA VAL A 124 4.17 19.29 -1.15
C VAL A 124 4.51 20.27 -0.02
N LYS A 125 4.06 19.97 1.21
CA LYS A 125 4.32 20.81 2.39
C LYS A 125 5.71 20.59 2.96
N VAL A 126 6.21 19.37 2.89
CA VAL A 126 7.50 18.97 3.49
C VAL A 126 8.36 18.26 2.45
N PRO A 127 9.65 18.60 2.32
CA PRO A 127 10.54 17.93 1.37
C PRO A 127 10.53 16.40 1.55
N PRO A 128 10.44 15.61 0.46
CA PRO A 128 10.41 14.16 0.57
C PRO A 128 11.66 13.59 1.25
N ASP A 129 11.45 12.69 2.21
CA ASP A 129 12.50 11.99 2.95
C ASP A 129 12.58 10.52 2.55
N PHE A 130 13.61 10.19 1.77
CA PHE A 130 13.88 8.82 1.32
C PHE A 130 14.58 7.96 2.38
N SER A 131 14.96 8.52 3.54
CA SER A 131 15.66 7.76 4.59
C SER A 131 14.72 6.92 5.45
N THR A 132 13.46 7.35 5.64
CA THR A 132 12.47 6.62 6.45
C THR A 132 12.09 5.27 5.84
N TYR A 133 11.89 5.22 4.52
CA TYR A 133 11.56 4.01 3.77
C TYR A 133 12.49 3.85 2.57
N PRO A 134 13.74 3.36 2.76
CA PRO A 134 14.80 3.42 1.74
C PRO A 134 14.53 2.58 0.49
N ASP A 135 13.74 1.51 0.63
CA ASP A 135 13.32 0.67 -0.51
C ASP A 135 12.08 1.23 -1.22
N GLY A 136 11.44 2.25 -0.67
CA GLY A 136 10.20 2.83 -1.18
C GLY A 136 10.40 3.81 -2.34
N GLY A 137 9.30 4.17 -2.98
CA GLY A 137 9.26 5.18 -4.03
C GLY A 137 8.88 6.57 -3.53
N PRO A 138 8.58 7.51 -4.44
CA PRO A 138 8.12 8.86 -4.13
C PRO A 138 7.00 8.91 -3.09
N PHE A 139 6.04 7.98 -3.12
CA PHE A 139 4.93 7.96 -2.15
C PHE A 139 5.43 7.71 -0.72
N ALA A 140 6.32 6.74 -0.54
CA ALA A 140 6.86 6.41 0.78
C ALA A 140 7.70 7.55 1.37
N ALA A 141 8.35 8.32 0.50
CA ALA A 141 9.17 9.47 0.90
C ALA A 141 8.36 10.71 1.31
N LEU A 142 7.07 10.79 0.97
CA LEU A 142 6.21 11.91 1.36
C LEU A 142 6.00 11.95 2.89
N SER A 143 5.75 13.16 3.40
CA SER A 143 5.28 13.34 4.77
C SER A 143 3.88 12.74 4.96
N HIS A 144 3.48 12.53 6.21
CA HIS A 144 2.16 11.98 6.54
C HIS A 144 1.00 12.74 5.85
N ASP A 145 1.00 14.07 5.91
CA ASP A 145 -0.06 14.88 5.28
C ASP A 145 0.01 14.85 3.75
N ASP A 146 1.21 14.85 3.18
CA ASP A 146 1.39 14.85 1.73
C ASP A 146 1.02 13.48 1.12
N ARG A 147 1.19 12.38 1.87
CA ARG A 147 0.68 11.05 1.48
C ARG A 147 -0.84 11.05 1.36
N PHE A 148 -1.56 11.69 2.28
CA PHE A 148 -3.02 11.85 2.16
C PHE A 148 -3.41 12.64 0.92
N GLU A 149 -2.67 13.70 0.62
CA GLU A 149 -2.92 14.50 -0.59
C GLU A 149 -2.68 13.67 -1.86
N ALA A 150 -1.61 12.87 -1.91
CA ALA A 150 -1.35 11.96 -3.03
C ALA A 150 -2.47 10.92 -3.20
N ILE A 151 -3.02 10.39 -2.11
CA ILE A 151 -4.18 9.48 -2.16
C ILE A 151 -5.41 10.21 -2.69
N SER A 152 -5.67 11.43 -2.22
CA SER A 152 -6.78 12.28 -2.68
C SER A 152 -6.73 12.54 -4.19
N LEU A 153 -5.53 12.72 -4.77
CA LEU A 153 -5.36 12.84 -6.23
C LEU A 153 -5.90 11.60 -6.97
N LEU A 154 -5.67 10.40 -6.45
CA LEU A 154 -6.18 9.16 -7.06
C LEU A 154 -7.69 9.00 -6.85
N GLU A 155 -8.20 9.28 -5.65
CA GLU A 155 -9.64 9.19 -5.34
C GLU A 155 -10.49 10.14 -6.21
N ASN A 156 -9.98 11.36 -6.39
CA ASN A 156 -10.63 12.39 -7.19
C ASN A 156 -10.32 12.28 -8.69
N LEU A 157 -9.56 11.27 -9.12
CA LEU A 157 -9.12 11.06 -10.52
C LEU A 157 -8.43 12.29 -11.10
N GLN A 158 -7.66 12.99 -10.27
CA GLN A 158 -6.85 14.15 -10.65
C GLN A 158 -5.46 13.75 -11.15
N VAL A 159 -5.23 12.45 -11.35
CA VAL A 159 -4.03 11.93 -12.02
C VAL A 159 -4.28 11.73 -13.51
N ASP A 160 -3.23 11.85 -14.32
CA ASP A 160 -3.30 11.47 -15.74
C ASP A 160 -3.51 9.95 -15.85
N LEU A 161 -4.62 9.53 -16.46
CA LEU A 161 -4.99 8.12 -16.56
C LEU A 161 -4.23 7.36 -17.65
N GLU A 162 -3.67 8.07 -18.63
CA GLU A 162 -2.97 7.45 -19.76
C GLU A 162 -1.58 6.94 -19.36
N ILE A 163 -0.95 7.61 -18.39
CA ILE A 163 0.38 7.27 -17.88
C ILE A 163 0.36 6.12 -16.87
N LEU A 164 -0.81 5.76 -16.34
CA LEU A 164 -0.92 4.70 -15.34
C LEU A 164 -0.54 3.34 -15.95
N PRO A 165 0.01 2.42 -15.14
CA PRO A 165 0.33 1.08 -15.58
C PRO A 165 -0.95 0.27 -15.81
N SER A 166 -0.87 -0.78 -16.63
CA SER A 166 -1.90 -1.82 -16.64
C SER A 166 -1.98 -2.48 -15.26
N PRO A 167 -3.17 -2.76 -14.70
CA PRO A 167 -4.51 -2.67 -15.30
C PRO A 167 -5.24 -1.32 -15.08
N PHE A 168 -4.59 -0.33 -14.46
CA PHE A 168 -5.19 0.95 -14.10
C PHE A 168 -5.27 1.97 -15.24
N ARG A 169 -4.45 1.79 -16.28
CA ARG A 169 -4.44 2.67 -17.46
C ARG A 169 -5.85 2.87 -18.02
N ASN A 170 -6.29 4.14 -18.08
CA ASN A 170 -7.61 4.53 -18.56
C ASN A 170 -8.79 3.80 -17.89
N ASN A 171 -8.58 3.29 -16.67
CA ASN A 171 -9.59 2.54 -15.91
C ASN A 171 -9.91 3.24 -14.59
N ALA A 172 -10.60 4.37 -14.69
CA ALA A 172 -11.05 5.16 -13.55
C ALA A 172 -11.85 4.37 -12.51
N GLY A 173 -12.67 3.41 -12.97
CA GLY A 173 -13.46 2.56 -12.09
C GLY A 173 -12.59 1.65 -11.22
N LEU A 174 -11.58 1.03 -11.81
CA LEU A 174 -10.65 0.16 -11.08
C LEU A 174 -9.80 0.97 -10.09
N ILE A 175 -9.33 2.15 -10.48
CA ILE A 175 -8.56 3.04 -9.58
C ILE A 175 -9.38 3.37 -8.34
N LYS A 176 -10.61 3.89 -8.53
CA LYS A 176 -11.50 4.22 -7.41
C LYS A 176 -11.80 3.00 -6.54
N ASN A 177 -12.08 1.86 -7.16
CA ASN A 177 -12.35 0.62 -6.43
C ASN A 177 -11.15 0.20 -5.56
N VAL A 178 -9.94 0.16 -6.13
CA VAL A 178 -8.75 -0.25 -5.40
C VAL A 178 -8.41 0.74 -4.30
N VAL A 179 -8.39 2.05 -4.58
CA VAL A 179 -8.06 3.06 -3.56
C VAL A 179 -9.08 3.07 -2.42
N THR A 180 -10.37 2.94 -2.72
CA THR A 180 -11.41 2.77 -1.69
C THR A 180 -11.19 1.47 -0.89
N SER A 181 -10.83 0.38 -1.58
CA SER A 181 -10.59 -0.92 -0.94
C SER A 181 -9.34 -0.89 -0.05
N LEU A 182 -8.30 -0.12 -0.39
CA LEU A 182 -7.10 0.02 0.45
C LEU A 182 -7.46 0.56 1.85
N HIS A 183 -8.32 1.58 1.92
CA HIS A 183 -8.80 2.11 3.21
C HIS A 183 -9.52 1.03 4.02
N GLN A 184 -10.40 0.27 3.36
CA GLN A 184 -11.13 -0.82 4.00
C GLN A 184 -10.20 -1.95 4.44
N MET A 185 -9.20 -2.31 3.63
CA MET A 185 -8.22 -3.34 3.95
C MET A 185 -7.39 -2.95 5.17
N VAL A 186 -6.97 -1.68 5.29
CA VAL A 186 -6.29 -1.23 6.52
C VAL A 186 -7.19 -1.40 7.74
N LEU A 187 -8.45 -0.96 7.65
CA LEU A 187 -9.41 -1.09 8.76
C LEU A 187 -9.69 -2.56 9.09
N PHE A 188 -9.89 -3.43 8.10
CA PHE A 188 -10.12 -4.85 8.32
C PHE A 188 -8.89 -5.54 8.90
N GLY A 189 -7.70 -5.27 8.38
CA GLY A 189 -6.45 -5.77 8.94
C GLY A 189 -6.28 -5.35 10.40
N TYR A 190 -6.49 -4.05 10.67
CA TYR A 190 -6.33 -3.47 12.01
C TYR A 190 -7.37 -3.99 13.02
N TYR A 191 -8.64 -4.07 12.65
CA TYR A 191 -9.71 -4.51 13.56
C TYR A 191 -9.92 -6.04 13.57
N SER A 192 -9.11 -6.78 12.82
CA SER A 192 -9.14 -8.24 12.83
C SER A 192 -8.08 -8.83 13.75
N GLU A 193 -8.27 -10.10 14.08
CA GLU A 193 -7.25 -10.93 14.74
C GLU A 193 -6.23 -11.49 13.74
N TRP A 194 -6.13 -10.92 12.52
CA TRP A 194 -5.25 -11.45 11.47
C TRP A 194 -3.79 -11.51 11.90
N PHE A 195 -3.32 -10.47 12.60
CA PHE A 195 -1.98 -10.44 13.17
C PHE A 195 -1.73 -11.55 14.20
N SER A 196 -2.78 -11.95 14.93
CA SER A 196 -2.69 -12.98 15.97
C SER A 196 -2.50 -14.39 15.41
N PHE A 197 -2.69 -14.60 14.10
CA PHE A 197 -2.35 -15.85 13.43
C PHE A 197 -0.84 -16.10 13.26
N GLY A 198 0.00 -15.13 13.61
CA GLY A 198 1.46 -15.31 13.65
C GLY A 198 2.03 -15.72 12.30
N SER A 199 2.65 -16.89 12.23
CA SER A 199 3.27 -17.44 11.02
C SER A 199 2.25 -17.96 10.00
N THR A 200 1.05 -18.35 10.45
CA THR A 200 -0.02 -18.89 9.58
C THR A 200 -0.89 -17.82 8.93
N ARG A 201 -0.66 -16.53 9.23
CA ARG A 201 -1.51 -15.42 8.76
C ARG A 201 -1.62 -15.25 7.23
N LEU A 202 -0.63 -15.77 6.49
CA LEU A 202 -0.60 -15.76 5.01
C LEU A 202 -1.01 -17.12 4.40
N ALA A 203 -1.34 -18.11 5.23
CA ALA A 203 -1.80 -19.41 4.78
C ALA A 203 -3.28 -19.36 4.34
N TYR A 204 -3.78 -20.45 3.75
CA TYR A 204 -5.19 -20.59 3.48
C TYR A 204 -6.02 -20.67 4.78
N PRO A 205 -7.30 -20.27 4.77
CA PRO A 205 -8.13 -20.20 5.98
C PRO A 205 -8.17 -21.49 6.81
N GLU A 206 -8.11 -22.67 6.19
CA GLU A 206 -8.07 -23.98 6.86
C GLU A 206 -6.82 -24.20 7.72
N ASP A 207 -5.74 -23.50 7.41
CA ASP A 207 -4.43 -23.62 8.05
C ASP A 207 -4.16 -22.51 9.07
N HIS A 208 -5.08 -21.56 9.24
CA HIS A 208 -4.94 -20.50 10.25
C HIS A 208 -4.93 -21.08 11.66
N ARG A 209 -3.95 -20.67 12.45
CA ARG A 209 -3.79 -21.04 13.86
C ARG A 209 -3.51 -19.78 14.67
N LEU A 210 -4.20 -19.61 15.79
CA LEU A 210 -3.92 -18.53 16.73
C LEU A 210 -2.59 -18.85 17.44
N GLU A 211 -1.55 -18.10 17.09
CA GLU A 211 -0.19 -18.28 17.62
C GLU A 211 0.22 -17.17 18.59
N ARG A 212 -0.54 -16.06 18.61
CA ARG A 212 -0.31 -14.91 19.48
C ARG A 212 -1.58 -14.58 20.24
N GLN A 213 -1.42 -13.83 21.33
CA GLN A 213 -2.54 -13.31 22.08
C GLN A 213 -3.38 -12.35 21.23
N HIS A 214 -4.68 -12.26 21.51
CA HIS A 214 -5.61 -11.36 20.84
C HIS A 214 -5.26 -9.92 21.18
N PHE A 215 -4.56 -9.23 20.29
CA PHE A 215 -3.94 -7.95 20.62
C PHE A 215 -4.99 -6.87 20.92
N ILE A 216 -6.11 -6.88 20.19
CA ILE A 216 -7.22 -5.94 20.39
C ILE A 216 -7.87 -6.20 21.74
N TRP A 217 -8.06 -7.46 22.11
CA TRP A 217 -8.73 -7.81 23.36
C TRP A 217 -7.93 -7.35 24.56
N GLU A 218 -6.61 -7.55 24.52
CA GLU A 218 -5.72 -7.07 25.56
C GLU A 218 -5.74 -5.54 25.69
N ARG A 219 -5.62 -4.82 24.56
CA ARG A 219 -5.65 -3.35 24.53
C ARG A 219 -6.98 -2.77 25.04
N LEU A 220 -8.10 -3.48 24.80
CA LEU A 220 -9.43 -3.08 25.27
C LEU A 220 -9.78 -3.62 26.66
N ASN A 221 -8.90 -4.41 27.29
CA ASN A 221 -9.20 -5.19 28.49
C ASN A 221 -10.52 -6.00 28.33
N TYR A 222 -10.76 -6.50 27.12
CA TYR A 222 -11.92 -7.30 26.78
C TYR A 222 -11.68 -8.74 27.24
N PRO A 223 -12.54 -9.32 28.10
CA PRO A 223 -12.34 -10.66 28.66
C PRO A 223 -12.55 -11.79 27.66
N GLY A 224 -12.82 -11.47 26.39
CA GLY A 224 -13.20 -12.42 25.36
C GLY A 224 -14.70 -12.73 25.32
N PRO A 225 -15.14 -13.56 24.37
CA PRO A 225 -16.53 -13.97 24.24
C PRO A 225 -17.08 -14.58 25.53
N SER A 226 -18.17 -14.02 26.05
CA SER A 226 -18.88 -14.61 27.18
C SER A 226 -19.81 -15.73 26.71
N PHE A 227 -20.05 -16.72 27.57
CA PHE A 227 -21.06 -17.74 27.31
C PHE A 227 -22.46 -17.16 27.48
N GLY A 228 -22.96 -16.45 26.46
CA GLY A 228 -24.26 -15.79 26.47
C GLY A 228 -25.43 -16.74 26.80
N TYR A 229 -25.31 -18.03 26.46
CA TYR A 229 -26.33 -19.04 26.77
C TYR A 229 -26.57 -19.25 28.27
N ARG A 230 -25.65 -18.84 29.16
CA ARG A 230 -25.85 -18.94 30.61
C ARG A 230 -26.68 -17.78 31.17
N ALA A 231 -26.66 -16.61 30.52
CA ALA A 231 -27.38 -15.42 30.98
C ALA A 231 -28.89 -15.46 30.68
N VAL A 232 -29.33 -16.22 29.67
CA VAL A 232 -30.73 -16.28 29.22
C VAL A 232 -31.50 -17.54 29.65
N ARG A 233 -30.89 -18.47 30.40
CA ARG A 233 -31.57 -19.65 30.97
C ARG A 233 -32.53 -19.33 32.13
N GLY A 234 -32.69 -18.06 32.50
CA GLY A 234 -33.55 -17.61 33.59
C GLY A 234 -35.01 -17.31 33.19
N PHE A 235 -35.35 -17.30 31.90
CA PHE A 235 -36.73 -17.10 31.48
C PHE A 235 -37.41 -18.47 31.32
N LEU A 236 -38.26 -18.81 32.29
CA LEU A 236 -39.25 -19.86 32.12
C LEU A 236 -40.17 -19.46 30.95
N VAL A 237 -40.19 -20.27 29.90
CA VAL A 237 -41.19 -20.13 28.83
C VAL A 237 -42.50 -20.67 29.40
N ASP A 238 -43.37 -19.76 29.86
CA ASP A 238 -44.65 -20.15 30.45
C ASP A 238 -45.59 -20.77 29.40
N LYS A 239 -45.56 -20.28 28.15
CA LYS A 239 -46.27 -20.86 27.00
C LYS A 239 -45.49 -20.61 25.71
N PHE A 240 -45.32 -21.68 24.94
CA PHE A 240 -44.84 -21.65 23.56
C PHE A 240 -46.04 -21.95 22.65
N SER A 241 -46.29 -21.12 21.63
CA SER A 241 -47.27 -21.39 20.58
C SER A 241 -46.58 -21.30 19.23
N GLU A 242 -46.71 -22.35 18.42
CA GLU A 242 -46.32 -22.39 17.00
C GLU A 242 -47.38 -21.74 16.11
#